data_AF-A0A5B7JAP7-F1
#
_entry.id   AF-A0A5B7JAP7-F1
#
_cell.length_a   1.000
_cell.length_b   1.000
_cell.length_c   1.000
_cell.angle_alpha   90.00
_cell.angle_beta   90.00
_cell.angle_gamma   90.00
#
_symmetry.space_group_name_H-M   'P 1'
#
loop_
_entity.id
_entity.type
_entity.pdbx_description
1 polymer ?
#
loop_
_entity_poly.entity_id
_entity_poly.type
_entity_poly.pdbx_seq_one_letter_code
_entity_poly.pdbx_strand_id
1 'polypeptide(L)'
;MSFGTSGSPSRSVMVGGDVVVAWLDQASGRGEAQDYHLDAKSQCQGGRGSCPDSQIQGSRNNVRLLNAALINDFTMLTFQRPLAAADPTDMPILTNGTQAVIWAVGPVNSQGHTSYHSLRLRGMVCTPCSLLFFHRRK
;
A
#
# COMPACT_ATOMS: atom_id res chain seq x y z
N MET A 1 -2.06 -6.80 1.52
CA MET A 1 -1.26 -6.42 0.32
C MET A 1 -0.98 -4.93 0.42
N SER A 2 0.17 -4.47 -0.06
CA SER A 2 0.44 -3.06 -0.27
C SER A 2 0.81 -2.76 -1.71
N PHE A 3 0.41 -1.59 -2.21
CA PHE A 3 0.76 -1.07 -3.54
C PHE A 3 0.77 0.45 -3.53
N GLY A 4 1.76 1.07 -4.17
CA GLY A 4 1.79 2.53 -4.33
C GLY A 4 3.09 3.05 -4.91
N THR A 5 3.33 4.34 -4.69
CA THR A 5 4.49 5.07 -5.21
C THR A 5 5.76 4.67 -4.45
N SER A 6 6.85 4.59 -5.20
CA SER A 6 8.17 4.30 -4.64
C SER A 6 8.77 5.53 -3.99
N GLY A 7 9.58 5.35 -2.93
CA GLY A 7 10.40 6.42 -2.35
C GLY A 7 11.55 6.90 -3.26
N SER A 8 11.64 6.38 -4.48
CA SER A 8 12.52 6.89 -5.53
C SER A 8 11.74 7.04 -6.83
N PRO A 9 11.93 8.13 -7.59
CA PRO A 9 11.18 8.36 -8.83
C PRO A 9 11.48 7.33 -9.93
N SER A 10 12.67 6.71 -9.91
CA SER A 10 13.17 5.86 -11.00
C SER A 10 13.50 4.42 -10.59
N ARG A 11 13.33 4.05 -9.32
CA ARG A 11 13.66 2.70 -8.82
C ARG A 11 12.65 2.28 -7.78
N SER A 12 12.37 0.98 -7.65
CA SER A 12 11.53 0.43 -6.59
C SER A 12 12.27 0.43 -5.24
N VAL A 13 11.95 1.39 -4.38
CA VAL A 13 12.55 1.62 -3.06
C VAL A 13 11.41 1.74 -2.04
N MET A 14 11.44 0.88 -1.03
CA MET A 14 10.42 0.85 0.02
C MET A 14 10.47 2.11 0.90
N VAL A 15 11.66 2.50 1.35
CA VAL A 15 11.85 3.64 2.25
C VAL A 15 11.53 4.93 1.51
N GLY A 16 10.69 5.77 2.12
CA GLY A 16 10.09 6.95 1.54
C GLY A 16 8.88 6.65 0.64
N GLY A 17 8.44 5.40 0.52
CA GLY A 17 7.27 5.06 -0.30
C GLY A 17 5.96 5.49 0.35
N ASP A 18 4.98 5.75 -0.50
CA ASP A 18 3.60 6.04 -0.11
C ASP A 18 2.68 5.00 -0.77
N VAL A 19 2.03 4.19 0.06
CA VAL A 19 1.31 2.99 -0.38
C VAL A 19 -0.05 2.87 0.27
N VAL A 20 -0.97 2.26 -0.46
CA VAL A 20 -2.20 1.75 0.13
C VAL A 20 -1.95 0.33 0.63
N VAL A 21 -2.26 0.08 1.90
CA VAL A 21 -2.32 -1.26 2.49
C VAL A 21 -3.77 -1.72 2.54
N ALA A 22 -4.09 -2.79 1.83
CA ALA A 22 -5.43 -3.35 1.77
C ALA A 22 -5.45 -4.83 2.15
N TRP A 23 -6.47 -5.25 2.90
CA TRP A 23 -6.67 -6.64 3.30
C TRP A 23 -8.17 -6.97 3.46
N LEU A 24 -8.47 -8.26 3.50
CA LEU A 24 -9.78 -8.78 3.85
C LEU A 24 -9.62 -9.54 5.16
N ASP A 25 -10.36 -9.12 6.19
CA ASP A 25 -10.52 -9.91 7.40
C ASP A 25 -11.38 -11.13 7.07
N GLN A 26 -10.78 -12.32 7.17
CA GLN A 26 -11.45 -13.57 6.83
C GLN A 26 -12.51 -13.98 7.86
N ALA A 27 -12.39 -13.52 9.11
CA ALA A 27 -13.35 -13.86 10.16
C ALA A 27 -14.64 -13.05 10.01
N SER A 28 -14.52 -11.76 9.71
CA SER A 28 -15.68 -10.86 9.56
C SER A 28 -16.15 -10.67 8.11
N GLY A 29 -15.33 -11.06 7.13
CA GLY A 29 -15.55 -10.73 5.72
C GLY A 29 -15.34 -9.24 5.40
N ARG A 30 -14.86 -8.44 6.35
CA ARG A 30 -14.70 -6.99 6.19
C ARG A 30 -13.43 -6.67 5.42
N GLY A 31 -13.57 -5.90 4.34
CA GLY A 31 -12.42 -5.34 3.63
C GLY A 31 -11.92 -4.07 4.31
N GLU A 32 -10.62 -3.85 4.22
CA GLU A 32 -9.94 -2.65 4.72
C GLU A 32 -8.96 -2.15 3.66
N ALA A 33 -8.82 -0.83 3.57
CA ALA A 33 -7.79 -0.17 2.79
C ALA A 33 -7.37 1.11 3.52
N GLN A 34 -6.07 1.25 3.77
CA GLN A 34 -5.50 2.36 4.54
C GLN A 34 -4.29 2.94 3.84
N ASP A 35 -4.15 4.26 3.91
CA ASP A 35 -2.99 5.01 3.43
C ASP A 35 -1.81 4.86 4.39
N TYR A 36 -0.61 4.62 3.84
CA TYR A 36 0.60 4.34 4.58
C TYR A 36 1.81 5.07 4.03
N HIS A 37 2.51 5.75 4.92
CA HIS A 37 3.87 6.21 4.72
C HIS A 37 4.91 5.19 5.22
N LEU A 38 5.95 4.95 4.42
CA LEU A 38 7.00 3.97 4.69
C LEU A 38 8.35 4.63 5.00
N ASP A 39 8.55 5.15 6.20
CA ASP A 39 9.79 5.84 6.60
C ASP A 39 10.95 4.87 6.91
N ALA A 40 10.67 3.65 7.37
CA ALA A 40 11.71 2.66 7.65
C ALA A 40 11.22 1.21 7.49
N LYS A 41 12.19 0.27 7.41
CA LYS A 41 11.96 -1.18 7.34
C LYS A 41 11.65 -1.77 8.73
N SER A 42 10.70 -1.18 9.43
CA SER A 42 10.23 -1.59 10.75
C SER A 42 8.72 -1.41 10.83
N GLN A 43 8.09 -2.04 11.82
CA GLN A 43 6.67 -1.82 12.10
C GLN A 43 6.44 -0.39 12.61
N CYS A 44 5.20 0.09 12.50
CA CYS A 44 4.83 1.40 13.01
C CYS A 44 5.02 1.49 14.52
N GLN A 45 5.81 2.46 14.97
CA GLN A 45 5.96 2.81 16.36
C GLN A 45 6.21 4.32 16.49
N GLY A 46 5.33 5.03 17.19
CA GLY A 46 5.47 6.48 17.40
C GLY A 46 5.55 7.29 16.10
N GLY A 47 4.80 6.91 15.06
CA GLY A 47 4.83 7.57 13.75
C GLY A 47 6.07 7.27 12.90
N ARG A 48 6.92 6.31 13.30
CA ARG A 48 8.11 5.86 12.57
C ARG A 48 7.98 4.42 12.10
N GLY A 49 8.61 4.09 10.96
CA GLY A 49 8.51 2.76 10.35
C GLY A 49 7.53 2.72 9.18
N SER A 50 6.80 1.61 9.05
CA SER A 50 5.70 1.46 8.10
C SER A 50 4.38 1.78 8.81
N CYS A 51 3.93 3.02 8.72
CA CYS A 51 2.82 3.54 9.50
C CYS A 51 1.60 3.89 8.64
N PRO A 52 0.37 3.58 9.10
CA PRO A 52 -0.79 4.22 8.52
C PRO A 52 -0.75 5.72 8.81
N ASP A 53 -1.24 6.53 7.87
CA ASP A 53 -1.17 8.00 8.00
C ASP A 53 -1.98 8.51 9.19
N SER A 54 -2.98 7.75 9.64
CA SER A 54 -3.72 8.02 10.89
C SER A 54 -2.86 8.00 12.17
N GLN A 55 -1.65 7.44 12.10
CA GLN A 55 -0.68 7.40 13.21
C GLN A 55 0.45 8.43 13.07
N ILE A 56 0.40 9.28 12.04
CA ILE A 56 1.40 10.30 11.76
C ILE A 56 0.78 11.68 11.95
N GLN A 57 1.44 12.54 12.72
CA GLN A 57 0.94 13.87 13.00
C GLN A 57 0.93 14.73 11.73
N GLY A 58 -0.24 15.26 11.37
CA GLY A 58 -0.42 16.11 10.20
C GLY A 58 -0.82 15.36 8.93
N SER A 59 -0.85 14.04 8.98
CA SER A 59 -1.26 13.16 7.89
C SER A 59 -2.65 12.57 8.13
N ARG A 60 -3.31 12.07 7.09
CA ARG A 60 -4.66 11.50 7.16
C ARG A 60 -4.80 10.34 6.20
N ASN A 61 -5.73 9.44 6.48
CA ASN A 61 -6.08 8.41 5.51
C ASN A 61 -6.91 9.02 4.37
N ASN A 62 -6.34 9.09 3.17
CA ASN A 62 -6.99 9.64 1.98
C ASN A 62 -7.51 8.54 1.02
N VAL A 63 -7.45 7.29 1.46
CA VAL A 63 -7.96 6.12 0.75
C VAL A 63 -9.40 5.82 1.14
N ARG A 64 -10.24 5.51 0.15
CA ARG A 64 -11.58 4.95 0.35
C ARG A 64 -11.70 3.59 -0.30
N LEU A 65 -12.07 2.59 0.49
CA LEU A 65 -12.47 1.29 -0.02
C LEU A 65 -13.81 1.41 -0.76
N LEU A 66 -13.87 0.84 -1.96
CA LEU A 66 -15.04 0.82 -2.84
C LEU A 66 -15.71 -0.55 -2.84
N ASN A 67 -14.91 -1.62 -2.85
CA ASN A 67 -15.42 -2.99 -2.84
C ASN A 67 -14.41 -3.95 -2.18
N ALA A 68 -14.93 -5.01 -1.56
CA ALA A 68 -14.16 -6.10 -1.01
C ALA A 68 -14.90 -7.42 -1.20
N ALA A 69 -14.26 -8.38 -1.87
CA ALA A 69 -14.88 -9.65 -2.16
C ALA A 69 -13.85 -10.79 -2.11
N LEU A 70 -14.34 -11.98 -1.74
CA LEU A 70 -13.64 -13.25 -1.93
C LEU A 70 -14.36 -14.02 -3.03
N ILE A 71 -13.73 -14.19 -4.19
CA ILE A 71 -14.33 -14.83 -5.37
C ILE A 71 -13.37 -15.90 -5.87
N ASN A 72 -13.80 -17.16 -5.91
CA ASN A 72 -12.98 -18.30 -6.36
C ASN A 72 -11.59 -18.34 -5.68
N ASP A 73 -11.56 -18.12 -4.36
CA ASP A 73 -10.34 -18.04 -3.53
C ASP A 73 -9.41 -16.86 -3.84
N PHE A 74 -9.85 -15.90 -4.66
CA PHE A 74 -9.17 -14.62 -4.85
C PHE A 74 -9.79 -13.54 -3.98
N THR A 75 -8.95 -12.87 -3.20
CA THR A 75 -9.35 -11.63 -2.51
C THR A 75 -9.23 -10.47 -3.49
N MET A 76 -10.37 -9.86 -3.84
CA MET A 76 -10.44 -8.67 -4.67
C MET A 76 -10.82 -7.46 -3.82
N LEU A 77 -9.94 -6.47 -3.78
CA LEU A 77 -10.13 -5.21 -3.07
C LEU A 77 -10.03 -4.09 -4.08
N THR A 78 -11.07 -3.27 -4.16
CA THR A 78 -11.10 -2.07 -5.00
C THR A 78 -11.13 -0.87 -4.09
N PHE A 79 -10.19 0.06 -4.29
CA PHE A 79 -10.13 1.32 -3.54
C PHE A 79 -9.90 2.48 -4.49
N GLN A 80 -10.13 3.70 -3.99
CA GLN A 80 -9.79 4.94 -4.64
C GLN A 80 -8.87 5.77 -3.74
N ARG A 81 -7.94 6.52 -4.35
CA ARG A 81 -7.15 7.55 -3.70
C ARG A 81 -6.94 8.76 -4.64
N PRO A 82 -6.69 9.97 -4.11
CA PRO A 82 -6.37 11.14 -4.92
C PRO A 82 -5.08 10.95 -5.75
N LEU A 83 -5.00 11.63 -6.91
CA LEU A 83 -3.78 11.66 -7.71
C LEU A 83 -2.77 12.71 -7.19
N ALA A 84 -3.27 13.83 -6.66
CA ALA A 84 -2.45 14.84 -6.02
C ALA A 84 -2.19 14.46 -4.57
N ALA A 85 -1.00 14.76 -4.06
CA ALA A 85 -0.68 14.61 -2.64
C ALA A 85 -1.63 15.48 -1.80
N ALA A 86 -2.22 14.91 -0.76
CA ALA A 86 -3.19 15.59 0.10
C ALA A 86 -2.57 16.03 1.44
N ASP A 87 -1.48 15.40 1.87
CA ASP A 87 -0.77 15.70 3.12
C ASP A 87 0.78 15.63 2.97
N PRO A 88 1.55 15.94 4.03
CA PRO A 88 3.02 15.96 3.96
C PRO A 88 3.70 14.61 3.70
N THR A 89 2.99 13.49 3.89
CA THR A 89 3.52 12.13 3.70
C THR A 89 3.12 11.50 2.38
N ASP A 90 2.11 12.07 1.72
CA ASP A 90 1.65 11.68 0.40
C ASP A 90 2.63 12.04 -0.73
N MET A 91 2.64 11.21 -1.77
CA MET A 91 3.29 11.46 -3.04
C MET A 91 2.26 11.57 -4.18
N PRO A 92 2.44 12.51 -5.12
CA PRO A 92 1.56 12.58 -6.27
C PRO A 92 1.78 11.37 -7.20
N ILE A 93 0.69 10.88 -7.79
CA ILE A 93 0.70 9.91 -8.88
C ILE A 93 0.79 10.68 -10.20
N LEU A 94 1.89 10.50 -10.93
CA LEU A 94 2.13 11.22 -12.17
C LEU A 94 1.24 10.70 -13.32
N THR A 95 0.57 11.61 -14.02
CA THR A 95 -0.27 11.29 -15.19
C THR A 95 0.40 11.60 -16.53
N ASN A 96 1.52 12.33 -16.51
CA ASN A 96 2.24 12.82 -17.69
C ASN A 96 3.70 12.36 -17.73
N GLY A 97 4.04 11.26 -17.06
CA GLY A 97 5.40 10.76 -16.96
C GLY A 97 5.47 9.33 -16.44
N THR A 98 6.70 8.86 -16.22
CA THR A 98 6.94 7.56 -15.58
C THR A 98 7.30 7.77 -14.11
N GLN A 99 6.80 6.88 -13.26
CA GLN A 99 7.08 6.88 -11.83
C GLN A 99 7.23 5.44 -11.38
N ALA A 100 8.26 5.17 -10.58
CA ALA A 100 8.43 3.84 -10.01
C ALA A 100 7.37 3.55 -8.95
N VAL A 101 6.90 2.31 -8.93
CA VAL A 101 5.95 1.79 -7.94
C VAL A 101 6.61 0.72 -7.09
N ILE A 102 6.00 0.45 -5.93
CA ILE A 102 6.34 -0.64 -5.04
C ILE A 102 5.10 -1.45 -4.69
N TRP A 103 5.28 -2.74 -4.41
CA TRP A 103 4.23 -3.61 -3.90
C TRP A 103 4.82 -4.69 -3.00
N ALA A 104 4.00 -5.15 -2.05
CA ALA A 104 4.33 -6.29 -1.21
C ALA A 104 3.07 -7.05 -0.75
N VAL A 105 3.25 -8.31 -0.36
CA VAL A 105 2.22 -9.13 0.27
C VAL A 105 2.78 -9.71 1.57
N GLY A 106 2.09 -9.42 2.66
CA GLY A 106 2.42 -9.83 4.01
C GLY A 106 1.20 -9.77 4.91
N PRO A 107 1.32 -10.30 6.14
CA PRO A 107 0.27 -10.24 7.13
C PRO A 107 0.13 -8.83 7.72
N VAL A 108 -1.05 -8.55 8.25
CA VAL A 108 -1.29 -7.45 9.19
C VAL A 108 -1.41 -8.03 10.60
N ASN A 109 -1.00 -7.28 11.62
CA ASN A 109 -1.12 -7.70 13.01
C ASN A 109 -2.55 -7.45 13.54
N SER A 110 -2.79 -7.74 14.83
CA SER A 110 -4.10 -7.55 15.48
C SER A 110 -4.57 -6.09 15.53
N GLN A 111 -3.67 -5.12 15.33
CA GLN A 111 -4.00 -3.69 15.26
C GLN A 111 -4.23 -3.23 13.81
N GLY A 112 -4.17 -4.12 12.83
CA GLY A 112 -4.24 -3.76 11.41
C GLY A 112 -2.95 -3.15 10.85
N HIS A 113 -1.85 -3.20 11.61
CA HIS A 113 -0.55 -2.69 11.15
C HIS A 113 0.21 -3.74 10.33
N THR A 114 0.91 -3.30 9.30
CA THR A 114 1.73 -4.19 8.47
C THR A 114 2.81 -4.91 9.28
N SER A 115 3.02 -6.18 8.98
CA SER A 115 4.13 -6.99 9.46
C SER A 115 5.08 -7.34 8.31
N TYR A 116 6.16 -8.09 8.60
CA TYR A 116 7.14 -8.47 7.58
C TYR A 116 6.48 -9.21 6.40
N HIS A 117 6.69 -8.69 5.18
CA HIS A 117 6.10 -9.25 3.97
C HIS A 117 6.90 -10.46 3.44
N SER A 118 6.22 -11.45 2.86
CA SER A 118 6.86 -12.63 2.25
C SER A 118 7.07 -12.48 0.75
N LEU A 119 6.21 -11.70 0.07
CA LEU A 119 6.31 -11.40 -1.35
C LEU A 119 6.49 -9.90 -1.55
N ARG A 120 7.30 -9.53 -2.55
CA ARG A 120 7.55 -8.16 -2.95
C ARG A 120 8.22 -8.12 -4.33
N LEU A 121 8.33 -6.92 -4.89
CA LEU A 121 9.24 -6.66 -6.01
C LEU A 121 10.67 -7.11 -5.69
N ARG A 122 11.28 -7.82 -6.65
CA ARG A 122 12.70 -8.15 -6.69
C ARG A 122 13.30 -7.44 -7.90
N GLY A 123 14.28 -6.55 -7.68
CA GLY A 123 14.93 -5.76 -8.74
C GLY A 123 14.29 -4.38 -8.97
N MET A 124 14.85 -3.62 -9.92
CA MET A 124 14.32 -2.32 -10.35
C MET A 124 13.31 -2.55 -11.47
N VAL A 125 12.04 -2.18 -11.26
CA VAL A 125 11.02 -2.28 -12.32
C VAL A 125 10.40 -0.90 -12.53
N CYS A 126 10.77 -0.26 -13.64
CA CYS A 126 10.03 0.87 -14.22
C CYS A 126 8.98 0.29 -15.17
N THR A 127 7.85 -0.21 -14.66
CA THR A 127 6.77 -0.71 -15.52
C THR A 127 5.82 0.44 -15.89
N PRO A 128 5.43 0.57 -17.19
CA PRO A 128 4.29 1.39 -17.56
C PRO A 128 3.02 0.86 -16.86
N CYS A 129 2.16 1.80 -16.47
CA CYS A 129 1.06 1.62 -15.53
C CYS A 129 -0.04 0.69 -16.08
N SER A 130 0.11 -0.63 -15.90
CA SER A 130 -0.95 -1.64 -16.04
C SER A 130 -0.53 -2.92 -15.33
N LEU A 131 -0.76 -2.99 -14.02
CA LEU A 131 -0.56 -4.21 -13.23
C LEU A 131 -1.91 -4.65 -12.66
N LEU A 132 -2.52 -5.68 -13.26
CA LEU A 132 -3.54 -6.47 -12.59
C LEU A 132 -2.84 -7.50 -11.70
N PHE A 133 -3.06 -7.40 -10.39
CA PHE A 133 -2.56 -8.39 -9.43
C PHE A 133 -3.68 -9.36 -9.06
N PHE A 134 -3.58 -10.60 -9.51
CA PHE A 134 -4.36 -11.72 -8.98
C PHE A 134 -3.47 -12.53 -8.02
N HIS A 135 -3.76 -12.48 -6.72
CA HIS A 135 -3.12 -13.38 -5.76
C HIS A 135 -3.98 -14.62 -5.56
N ARG A 136 -3.60 -15.73 -6.22
CA ARG A 136 -4.16 -17.06 -5.98
C ARG A 136 -3.43 -17.67 -4.79
N ARG A 137 -4.12 -18.04 -3.70
CA ARG A 137 -3.52 -18.98 -2.74
C ARG A 137 -3.56 -20.40 -3.33
N LYS A 138 -2.54 -21.20 -3.02
CA LYS A 138 -2.58 -22.65 -3.24
C LYS A 138 -3.60 -23.30 -2.32
#